data_AF-A0A7Z9RH23-F1
#
_entry.id   AF-A0A7Z9RH23-F1
#
_cell.length_a   1.000
_cell.length_b   1.000
_cell.length_c   1.000
_cell.angle_alpha   90.00
_cell.angle_beta   90.00
_cell.angle_gamma   90.00
#
_symmetry.space_group_name_H-M   'P 1'
#
loop_
_entity.id
_entity.type
_entity.pdbx_description
1 polymer ?
#
loop_
_entity_poly.entity_id
_entity_poly.type
_entity_poly.pdbx_seq_one_letter_code
_entity_poly.pdbx_strand_id
1 'polypeptide(L)'
;KAAIAKTPEARTLFLTSPNYYGLCADLGPIVEYAHEQNMTVLLDEAHGPHLRFHHRLPESGLDAGADLVVQSTHKIIGGMTQASMLHANADRIDLDRLAQNLRFLQTTSPSYILMASLDLARMQMATEGKKLLGTAIRLAEDARERINHIPGLQCFGRQDHRHLDVTKLTIRVRDLGLSGFQVSQKLNTEYLVQAEMADPFHVLVIISIGDRKQDLDRLVDALKRIAEDSTQHTSDHPVTNPGLPPVPGHRVLIPREAFLADHRPLSLRESAGKTCAEVVTIYPPGIALLVPGEVITSETIEYICRLTDFGATIDGLDEGNALIRTVR
;
A
#
# COMPACT_ATOMS: atom_id res chain seq x y z
N LYS A 1 -16.61 1.28 -15.33
CA LYS A 1 -17.38 1.17 -16.59
C LYS A 1 -16.51 0.80 -17.81
N ALA A 2 -15.59 1.66 -18.27
CA ALA A 2 -14.78 1.37 -19.46
C ALA A 2 -13.94 0.07 -19.37
N ALA A 3 -13.38 -0.23 -18.19
CA ALA A 3 -12.64 -1.48 -17.96
C ALA A 3 -13.53 -2.72 -18.17
N ILE A 4 -14.74 -2.73 -17.57
CA ILE A 4 -15.72 -3.82 -17.72
C ILE A 4 -16.14 -3.98 -19.18
N ALA A 5 -16.41 -2.88 -19.89
CA ALA A 5 -16.80 -2.91 -21.30
C ALA A 5 -15.69 -3.48 -22.22
N LYS A 6 -14.42 -3.28 -21.88
CA LYS A 6 -13.27 -3.82 -22.61
C LYS A 6 -13.01 -5.31 -22.33
N THR A 7 -13.67 -5.89 -21.32
CA THR A 7 -13.44 -7.26 -20.85
C THR A 7 -14.77 -7.96 -20.54
N PRO A 8 -15.64 -8.16 -21.55
CA PRO A 8 -17.00 -8.68 -21.36
C PRO A 8 -17.06 -10.12 -20.79
N GLU A 9 -15.97 -10.86 -20.90
CA GLU A 9 -15.79 -12.20 -20.33
C GLU A 9 -15.49 -12.18 -18.82
N ALA A 10 -15.10 -11.03 -18.26
CA ALA A 10 -14.77 -10.92 -16.85
C ALA A 10 -15.95 -11.32 -15.97
N ARG A 11 -15.65 -12.08 -14.91
CA ARG A 11 -16.64 -12.53 -13.90
C ARG A 11 -16.45 -11.87 -12.55
N THR A 12 -15.25 -11.35 -12.29
CA THR A 12 -14.89 -10.75 -11.01
C THR A 12 -14.27 -9.39 -11.25
N LEU A 13 -14.72 -8.40 -10.49
CA LEU A 13 -14.05 -7.12 -10.35
C LEU A 13 -13.18 -7.17 -9.09
N PHE A 14 -11.87 -7.08 -9.28
CA PHE A 14 -10.90 -7.01 -8.18
C PHE A 14 -10.48 -5.56 -7.96
N LEU A 15 -10.55 -5.10 -6.71
CA LEU A 15 -10.23 -3.73 -6.33
C LEU A 15 -9.36 -3.73 -5.08
N THR A 16 -8.53 -2.71 -4.93
CA THR A 16 -7.81 -2.44 -3.68
C THR A 16 -8.30 -1.11 -3.12
N SER A 17 -8.85 -1.12 -1.91
CA SER A 17 -9.26 0.10 -1.19
C SER A 17 -9.27 -0.17 0.31
N PRO A 18 -8.59 0.63 1.14
CA PRO A 18 -7.78 1.81 0.78
C PRO A 18 -6.47 1.42 0.09
N ASN A 19 -5.90 2.38 -0.66
CA ASN A 19 -4.50 2.27 -1.06
C ASN A 19 -3.55 2.53 0.14
N TYR A 20 -2.25 2.36 -0.07
CA TYR A 20 -1.23 2.58 0.96
C TYR A 20 -1.34 3.96 1.63
N TYR A 21 -1.50 5.02 0.85
CA TYR A 21 -1.62 6.41 1.29
C TYR A 21 -2.92 6.76 2.03
N GLY A 22 -3.86 5.82 2.14
CA GLY A 22 -5.14 6.02 2.84
C GLY A 22 -6.24 6.58 1.96
N LEU A 23 -6.05 6.64 0.64
CA LEU A 23 -7.09 7.03 -0.29
C LEU A 23 -8.03 5.84 -0.49
N CYS A 24 -9.30 6.03 -0.18
CA CYS A 24 -10.35 5.04 -0.42
C CYS A 24 -11.09 5.37 -1.73
N ALA A 25 -11.45 4.35 -2.48
CA ALA A 25 -12.37 4.52 -3.59
C ALA A 25 -13.79 4.86 -3.10
N ASP A 26 -14.58 5.51 -3.95
CA ASP A 26 -16.03 5.65 -3.73
C ASP A 26 -16.70 4.31 -4.10
N LEU A 27 -16.74 3.38 -3.14
CA LEU A 27 -17.02 1.98 -3.40
C LEU A 27 -18.48 1.72 -3.78
N GLY A 28 -19.46 2.37 -3.12
CA GLY A 28 -20.88 2.15 -3.36
C GLY A 28 -21.27 2.16 -4.86
N PRO A 29 -21.01 3.24 -5.60
CA PRO A 29 -21.32 3.31 -7.04
C PRO A 29 -20.55 2.28 -7.90
N ILE A 30 -19.36 1.85 -7.46
CA ILE A 30 -18.56 0.85 -8.17
C ILE A 30 -19.15 -0.55 -7.98
N VAL A 31 -19.51 -0.89 -6.74
CA VAL A 31 -20.13 -2.18 -6.38
C VAL A 31 -21.48 -2.32 -7.06
N GLU A 32 -22.33 -1.29 -6.96
CA GLU A 32 -23.65 -1.26 -7.61
C GLU A 32 -23.54 -1.54 -9.11
N TYR A 33 -22.66 -0.81 -9.81
CA TYR A 33 -22.45 -1.03 -11.24
C TYR A 33 -21.90 -2.42 -11.56
N ALA A 34 -20.99 -2.96 -10.73
CA ALA A 34 -20.48 -4.32 -10.96
C ALA A 34 -21.58 -5.38 -10.80
N HIS A 35 -22.47 -5.20 -9.84
CA HIS A 35 -23.63 -6.07 -9.61
C HIS A 35 -24.65 -5.99 -10.75
N GLU A 36 -24.91 -4.80 -11.31
CA GLU A 36 -25.74 -4.64 -12.53
C GLU A 36 -25.21 -5.47 -13.71
N GLN A 37 -23.89 -5.67 -13.77
CA GLN A 37 -23.22 -6.47 -14.80
C GLN A 37 -23.06 -7.95 -14.40
N ASN A 38 -23.72 -8.39 -13.32
CA ASN A 38 -23.61 -9.74 -12.75
C ASN A 38 -22.17 -10.16 -12.41
N MET A 39 -21.31 -9.21 -12.04
CA MET A 39 -19.95 -9.50 -11.59
C MET A 39 -19.91 -9.75 -10.08
N THR A 40 -18.95 -10.56 -9.65
CA THR A 40 -18.54 -10.68 -8.25
C THR A 40 -17.54 -9.57 -7.92
N VAL A 41 -17.69 -8.89 -6.78
CA VAL A 41 -16.73 -7.89 -6.31
C VAL A 41 -15.85 -8.48 -5.22
N LEU A 42 -14.55 -8.63 -5.51
CA LEU A 42 -13.52 -9.00 -4.55
C LEU A 42 -12.70 -7.77 -4.20
N LEU A 43 -12.71 -7.39 -2.93
CA LEU A 43 -11.98 -6.23 -2.42
C LEU A 43 -10.78 -6.68 -1.57
N ASP A 44 -9.60 -6.21 -1.94
CA ASP A 44 -8.45 -6.15 -1.06
C ASP A 44 -8.55 -4.89 -0.19
N GLU A 45 -8.98 -5.10 1.05
CA GLU A 45 -9.08 -4.11 2.12
C GLU A 45 -8.01 -4.39 3.19
N ALA A 46 -6.81 -4.81 2.77
CA ALA A 46 -5.71 -5.16 3.69
C ALA A 46 -5.42 -4.06 4.72
N HIS A 47 -5.55 -2.79 4.33
CA HIS A 47 -5.33 -1.62 5.19
C HIS A 47 -6.64 -0.97 5.70
N GLY A 48 -7.80 -1.63 5.61
CA GLY A 48 -9.08 -1.07 6.07
C GLY A 48 -9.85 -1.83 7.17
N PRO A 49 -9.28 -2.75 7.98
CA PRO A 49 -10.06 -3.47 9.00
C PRO A 49 -10.68 -2.58 10.09
N HIS A 50 -10.21 -1.33 10.24
CA HIS A 50 -10.73 -0.36 11.21
C HIS A 50 -11.89 0.49 10.67
N LEU A 51 -12.07 0.60 9.35
CA LEU A 51 -12.93 1.59 8.70
C LEU A 51 -14.38 1.56 9.21
N ARG A 52 -14.98 0.36 9.26
CA ARG A 52 -16.38 0.14 9.71
C ARG A 52 -16.65 0.66 11.13
N PHE A 53 -15.64 0.72 11.99
CA PHE A 53 -15.82 0.91 13.42
C PHE A 53 -15.89 2.40 13.84
N HIS A 54 -15.78 3.35 12.91
CA HIS A 54 -15.92 4.77 13.23
C HIS A 54 -16.46 5.61 12.06
N HIS A 55 -17.59 6.28 12.24
CA HIS A 55 -18.28 7.15 11.24
C HIS A 55 -17.48 8.31 10.63
N ARG A 56 -16.28 8.60 11.15
CA ARG A 56 -15.38 9.61 10.57
C ARG A 56 -14.48 8.98 9.52
N LEU A 57 -14.29 7.67 9.53
CA LEU A 57 -13.48 6.99 8.53
C LEU A 57 -14.30 6.76 7.25
N PRO A 58 -13.63 6.52 6.10
CA PRO A 58 -14.30 6.13 4.87
C PRO A 58 -15.17 4.87 5.02
N GLU A 59 -16.10 4.70 4.08
CA GLU A 59 -16.94 3.51 3.96
C GLU A 59 -16.06 2.26 3.77
N SER A 60 -16.38 1.19 4.51
CA SER A 60 -15.70 -0.09 4.36
C SER A 60 -16.25 -0.89 3.17
N GLY A 61 -15.47 -1.83 2.65
CA GLY A 61 -15.94 -2.75 1.61
C GLY A 61 -17.19 -3.53 2.00
N LEU A 62 -17.31 -3.86 3.29
CA LEU A 62 -18.48 -4.55 3.85
C LEU A 62 -19.73 -3.68 3.80
N ASP A 63 -19.60 -2.40 4.13
CA ASP A 63 -20.71 -1.44 4.08
C ASP A 63 -21.14 -1.14 2.64
N ALA A 64 -20.17 -1.08 1.72
CA ALA A 64 -20.41 -0.89 0.29
C ALA A 64 -21.06 -2.11 -0.41
N GLY A 65 -21.17 -3.25 0.28
CA GLY A 65 -21.81 -4.46 -0.26
C GLY A 65 -20.91 -5.32 -1.15
N ALA A 66 -19.57 -5.20 -1.04
CA ALA A 66 -18.65 -6.08 -1.75
C ALA A 66 -18.87 -7.56 -1.35
N ASP A 67 -18.65 -8.48 -2.29
CA ASP A 67 -19.01 -9.90 -2.12
C ASP A 67 -17.97 -10.67 -1.31
N LEU A 68 -16.70 -10.34 -1.51
CA LEU A 68 -15.56 -10.87 -0.77
C LEU A 68 -14.66 -9.72 -0.36
N VAL A 69 -14.29 -9.65 0.92
CA VAL A 69 -13.43 -8.58 1.45
C VAL A 69 -12.31 -9.19 2.28
N VAL A 70 -11.08 -9.00 1.84
CA VAL A 70 -9.88 -9.48 2.53
C VAL A 70 -9.30 -8.35 3.37
N GLN A 71 -9.11 -8.58 4.66
CA GLN A 71 -8.52 -7.62 5.58
C GLN A 71 -7.32 -8.22 6.31
N SER A 72 -6.17 -7.52 6.28
CA SER A 72 -5.00 -7.90 7.07
C SER A 72 -5.15 -7.31 8.47
N THR A 73 -5.79 -8.07 9.36
CA THR A 73 -6.02 -7.69 10.76
C THR A 73 -4.76 -7.15 11.43
N HIS A 74 -3.62 -7.81 11.21
CA HIS A 74 -2.33 -7.47 11.82
C HIS A 74 -1.71 -6.14 11.34
N LYS A 75 -2.16 -5.59 10.21
CA LYS A 75 -1.57 -4.35 9.68
C LYS A 75 -2.04 -3.12 10.44
N ILE A 76 -3.29 -3.10 10.90
CA ILE A 76 -3.93 -1.87 11.40
C ILE A 76 -4.55 -2.03 12.79
N ILE A 77 -5.15 -3.19 13.08
CA ILE A 77 -5.78 -3.46 14.39
C ILE A 77 -4.96 -4.51 15.16
N GLY A 78 -5.36 -4.85 16.39
CA GLY A 78 -4.57 -5.64 17.34
C GLY A 78 -4.36 -7.13 17.02
N GLY A 79 -4.13 -7.50 15.75
CA GLY A 79 -3.79 -8.85 15.31
C GLY A 79 -2.29 -9.12 15.26
N MET A 80 -1.86 -10.35 15.53
CA MET A 80 -0.47 -10.77 15.35
C MET A 80 -0.11 -10.95 13.87
N THR A 81 1.14 -10.68 13.48
CA THR A 81 1.63 -10.88 12.11
C THR A 81 1.19 -12.23 11.53
N GLN A 82 0.79 -12.24 10.25
CA GLN A 82 0.11 -13.33 9.52
C GLN A 82 -1.41 -13.47 9.77
N ALA A 83 -1.97 -12.83 10.80
CA ALA A 83 -3.42 -12.86 11.04
C ALA A 83 -4.18 -12.01 10.00
N SER A 84 -5.16 -12.61 9.33
CA SER A 84 -6.06 -11.94 8.38
C SER A 84 -7.46 -12.53 8.43
N MET A 85 -8.45 -11.77 7.94
CA MET A 85 -9.84 -12.19 7.82
C MET A 85 -10.29 -12.07 6.36
N LEU A 86 -11.01 -13.08 5.90
CA LEU A 86 -11.82 -13.01 4.69
C LEU A 86 -13.29 -12.96 5.10
N HIS A 87 -13.98 -11.90 4.70
CA HIS A 87 -15.41 -11.74 4.85
C HIS A 87 -16.10 -12.09 3.54
N ALA A 88 -17.24 -12.79 3.60
CA ALA A 88 -17.98 -13.22 2.43
C ALA A 88 -19.47 -12.92 2.57
N ASN A 89 -20.07 -12.37 1.52
CA ASN A 89 -21.51 -12.19 1.41
C ASN A 89 -22.17 -13.51 0.96
N ALA A 90 -22.87 -14.16 1.89
CA ALA A 90 -23.49 -15.47 1.68
C ALA A 90 -24.59 -15.46 0.59
N ASP A 91 -25.20 -14.30 0.31
CA ASP A 91 -26.27 -14.20 -0.70
C ASP A 91 -25.72 -14.25 -2.13
N ARG A 92 -24.41 -13.99 -2.31
CA ARG A 92 -23.76 -13.91 -3.62
C ARG A 92 -22.61 -14.91 -3.80
N ILE A 93 -22.11 -15.47 -2.70
CA ILE A 93 -20.98 -16.41 -2.69
C ILE A 93 -21.41 -17.76 -2.12
N ASP A 94 -21.10 -18.83 -2.86
CA ASP A 94 -21.16 -20.20 -2.37
C ASP A 94 -20.08 -20.42 -1.29
N LEU A 95 -20.51 -20.46 -0.03
CA LEU A 95 -19.62 -20.61 1.12
C LEU A 95 -18.96 -21.99 1.19
N ASP A 96 -19.62 -23.06 0.71
CA ASP A 96 -19.06 -24.40 0.72
C ASP A 96 -17.91 -24.49 -0.28
N ARG A 97 -18.11 -23.94 -1.49
CA ARG A 97 -17.06 -23.83 -2.49
C ARG A 97 -15.92 -22.94 -2.02
N LEU A 98 -16.22 -21.82 -1.35
CA LEU A 98 -15.19 -20.95 -0.77
C LEU A 98 -14.36 -21.70 0.28
N ALA A 99 -15.01 -22.40 1.20
CA ALA A 99 -14.34 -23.19 2.23
C ALA A 99 -13.45 -24.30 1.63
N GLN A 100 -13.93 -24.98 0.58
CA GLN A 100 -13.12 -25.96 -0.15
C GLN A 100 -11.86 -25.33 -0.78
N ASN A 101 -12.00 -24.17 -1.40
CA ASN A 101 -10.87 -23.45 -2.00
C ASN A 101 -9.83 -23.03 -0.96
N LEU A 102 -10.28 -22.52 0.19
CA LEU A 102 -9.38 -22.09 1.27
C LEU A 102 -8.54 -23.25 1.82
N ARG A 103 -9.06 -24.48 1.83
CA ARG A 103 -8.32 -25.68 2.28
C ARG A 103 -7.11 -26.01 1.42
N PHE A 104 -7.04 -25.55 0.16
CA PHE A 104 -5.83 -25.73 -0.66
C PHE A 104 -4.69 -24.80 -0.26
N LEU A 105 -5.01 -23.67 0.37
CA LEU A 105 -4.04 -22.63 0.74
C LEU A 105 -3.67 -22.67 2.22
N GLN A 106 -4.61 -23.09 3.07
CA GLN A 106 -4.44 -23.11 4.51
C GLN A 106 -3.74 -24.39 4.98
N THR A 107 -2.94 -24.26 6.03
CA THR A 107 -2.39 -25.41 6.75
C THR A 107 -3.51 -26.20 7.44
N THR A 108 -3.37 -27.53 7.48
CA THR A 108 -4.24 -28.42 8.25
C THR A 108 -4.04 -28.29 9.77
N SER A 109 -2.96 -27.64 10.19
CA SER A 109 -2.59 -27.40 11.59
C SER A 109 -2.39 -25.90 11.85
N PRO A 110 -3.49 -25.10 11.93
CA PRO A 110 -3.38 -23.67 12.14
C PRO A 110 -2.83 -23.34 13.54
N SER A 111 -2.14 -22.20 13.65
CA SER A 111 -1.70 -21.68 14.94
C SER A 111 -2.89 -21.19 15.76
N TYR A 112 -3.16 -21.87 16.88
CA TYR A 112 -4.23 -21.48 17.81
C TYR A 112 -3.99 -20.11 18.45
N ILE A 113 -2.72 -19.70 18.55
CA ILE A 113 -2.35 -18.36 19.02
C ILE A 113 -2.80 -17.30 18.01
N LEU A 114 -2.60 -17.53 16.71
CA LEU A 114 -3.09 -16.61 15.67
C LEU A 114 -4.62 -16.58 15.62
N MET A 115 -5.28 -17.73 15.80
CA MET A 115 -6.75 -17.79 15.87
C MET A 115 -7.30 -17.03 17.08
N ALA A 116 -6.69 -17.18 18.27
CA ALA A 116 -7.05 -16.43 19.46
C ALA A 116 -6.80 -14.93 19.27
N SER A 117 -5.68 -14.55 18.64
CA SER A 117 -5.38 -13.14 18.31
C SER A 117 -6.44 -12.53 17.40
N LEU A 118 -6.92 -13.26 16.38
CA LEU A 118 -8.01 -12.81 15.52
C LEU A 118 -9.32 -12.58 16.29
N ASP A 119 -9.69 -13.51 17.17
CA ASP A 119 -10.92 -13.37 17.95
C ASP A 119 -10.83 -12.20 18.96
N LEU A 120 -9.68 -12.03 19.61
CA LEU A 120 -9.43 -10.89 20.50
C LEU A 120 -9.43 -9.55 19.76
N ALA A 121 -8.81 -9.47 18.57
CA ALA A 121 -8.81 -8.26 17.76
C ALA A 121 -10.25 -7.89 17.34
N ARG A 122 -11.04 -8.86 16.89
CA ARG A 122 -12.46 -8.68 16.58
C ARG A 122 -13.25 -8.20 17.80
N MET A 123 -13.07 -8.85 18.96
CA MET A 123 -13.73 -8.45 20.21
C MET A 123 -13.38 -7.01 20.60
N GLN A 124 -12.10 -6.63 20.53
CA GLN A 124 -11.63 -5.27 20.84
C GLN A 124 -12.30 -4.24 19.93
N MET A 125 -12.36 -4.50 18.62
CA MET A 125 -13.02 -3.56 17.69
C MET A 125 -14.53 -3.47 17.92
N ALA A 126 -15.20 -4.60 18.20
CA ALA A 126 -16.63 -4.62 18.47
C ALA A 126 -17.02 -3.91 19.78
N THR A 127 -16.17 -3.97 20.81
CA THR A 127 -16.48 -3.43 22.16
C THR A 127 -15.91 -2.03 22.38
N GLU A 128 -14.66 -1.79 21.97
CA GLU A 128 -13.91 -0.56 22.26
C GLU A 128 -13.51 0.21 21.00
N GLY A 129 -13.72 -0.35 19.80
CA GLY A 129 -13.20 0.20 18.54
C GLY A 129 -13.57 1.67 18.30
N LYS A 130 -14.84 2.05 18.54
CA LYS A 130 -15.29 3.45 18.39
C LYS A 130 -14.50 4.42 19.28
N LYS A 131 -14.21 4.03 20.52
CA LYS A 131 -13.46 4.87 21.47
C LYS A 131 -11.99 4.95 21.09
N LEU A 132 -11.37 3.80 20.81
CA LEU A 132 -9.95 3.70 20.46
C LEU A 132 -9.64 4.45 19.16
N LEU A 133 -10.41 4.19 18.10
CA LEU A 133 -10.28 4.93 16.84
C LEU A 133 -10.63 6.41 16.99
N GLY A 134 -11.60 6.73 17.85
CA GLY A 134 -11.91 8.11 18.18
C GLY A 134 -10.69 8.88 18.68
N THR A 135 -9.87 8.24 19.52
CA THR A 135 -8.59 8.76 20.01
C THR A 135 -7.54 8.81 18.91
N ALA A 136 -7.31 7.71 18.18
CA ALA A 136 -6.32 7.66 17.09
C ALA A 136 -6.57 8.76 16.04
N ILE A 137 -7.84 8.98 15.66
CA ILE A 137 -8.22 10.04 14.72
C ILE A 137 -7.93 11.43 15.29
N ARG A 138 -8.27 11.71 16.56
CA ARG A 138 -7.97 13.03 17.17
C ARG A 138 -6.48 13.30 17.20
N LEU A 139 -5.71 12.28 17.57
CA LEU A 139 -4.26 12.31 17.62
C LEU A 139 -3.65 12.55 16.22
N ALA A 140 -4.11 11.82 15.21
CA ALA A 140 -3.64 11.98 13.84
C ALA A 140 -3.94 13.39 13.29
N GLU A 141 -5.15 13.92 13.50
CA GLU A 141 -5.51 15.26 13.01
C GLU A 141 -4.74 16.38 13.75
N ASP A 142 -4.51 16.26 15.07
CA ASP A 142 -3.64 17.20 15.82
C ASP A 142 -2.21 17.21 15.26
N ALA A 143 -1.63 16.01 15.05
CA ALA A 143 -0.31 15.89 14.46
C ALA A 143 -0.28 16.47 13.03
N ARG A 144 -1.30 16.19 12.22
CA ARG A 144 -1.43 16.71 10.85
C ARG A 144 -1.44 18.23 10.82
N GLU A 145 -2.23 18.86 11.70
CA GLU A 145 -2.27 20.32 11.82
C GLU A 145 -0.89 20.88 12.19
N ARG A 146 -0.24 20.31 13.20
CA ARG A 146 1.10 20.74 13.64
C ARG A 146 2.16 20.56 12.56
N ILE A 147 2.12 19.44 11.82
CA ILE A 147 3.03 19.18 10.69
C ILE A 147 2.85 20.23 9.59
N ASN A 148 1.60 20.60 9.27
CA ASN A 148 1.31 21.62 8.26
C ASN A 148 1.77 23.04 8.66
N HIS A 149 2.12 23.28 9.93
CA HIS A 149 2.75 24.53 10.37
C HIS A 149 4.28 24.51 10.26
N ILE A 150 4.90 23.38 9.93
CA ILE A 150 6.35 23.27 9.76
C ILE A 150 6.71 23.69 8.31
N PRO A 151 7.56 24.71 8.12
CA PRO A 151 7.99 25.13 6.78
C PRO A 151 8.60 23.98 5.97
N GLY A 152 8.20 23.87 4.69
CA GLY A 152 8.70 22.84 3.78
C GLY A 152 8.03 21.46 3.89
N LEU A 153 7.08 21.31 4.83
CA LEU A 153 6.26 20.10 4.97
C LEU A 153 4.80 20.36 4.59
N GLN A 154 4.13 19.31 4.10
CA GLN A 154 2.68 19.29 3.95
C GLN A 154 2.15 17.89 4.24
N CYS A 155 1.14 17.79 5.08
CA CYS A 155 0.45 16.53 5.38
C CYS A 155 -0.95 16.54 4.76
N PHE A 156 -1.22 15.57 3.88
CA PHE A 156 -2.49 15.43 3.16
C PHE A 156 -3.66 15.32 4.13
N GLY A 157 -4.78 15.99 3.88
CA GLY A 157 -5.99 15.93 4.70
C GLY A 157 -7.25 15.71 3.87
N ARG A 158 -8.42 15.81 4.51
CA ARG A 158 -9.72 15.62 3.85
C ARG A 158 -10.01 16.64 2.75
N GLN A 159 -9.39 17.81 2.85
CA GLN A 159 -9.45 18.83 1.82
C GLN A 159 -8.82 18.37 0.50
N ASP A 160 -7.87 17.44 0.56
CA ASP A 160 -7.16 16.90 -0.61
C ASP A 160 -7.89 15.69 -1.21
N HIS A 161 -8.56 14.88 -0.37
CA HIS A 161 -9.37 13.75 -0.81
C HIS A 161 -10.51 13.46 0.16
N ARG A 162 -11.76 13.48 -0.34
CA ARG A 162 -12.98 13.32 0.50
C ARG A 162 -12.99 12.01 1.29
N HIS A 163 -12.58 10.91 0.65
CA HIS A 163 -12.56 9.57 1.24
C HIS A 163 -11.15 9.21 1.73
N LEU A 164 -10.55 10.09 2.53
CA LEU A 164 -9.25 9.84 3.15
C LEU A 164 -9.41 9.12 4.49
N ASP A 165 -8.65 8.05 4.67
CA ASP A 165 -8.37 7.44 5.96
C ASP A 165 -7.41 8.36 6.75
N VAL A 166 -8.00 9.18 7.62
CA VAL A 166 -7.27 10.21 8.37
C VAL A 166 -6.36 9.65 9.46
N THR A 167 -6.38 8.34 9.74
CA THR A 167 -5.36 7.73 10.61
C THR A 167 -4.03 7.51 9.87
N LYS A 168 -3.95 7.83 8.57
CA LYS A 168 -2.70 7.84 7.83
C LYS A 168 -2.18 9.27 7.65
N LEU A 169 -0.93 9.48 8.00
CA LEU A 169 -0.20 10.74 7.81
C LEU A 169 0.71 10.61 6.59
N THR A 170 0.20 10.97 5.41
CA THR A 170 1.01 11.11 4.20
C THR A 170 1.66 12.48 4.20
N ILE A 171 2.96 12.55 4.46
CA ILE A 171 3.71 13.78 4.67
C ILE A 171 4.63 13.99 3.47
N ARG A 172 4.37 15.05 2.71
CA ARG A 172 5.22 15.52 1.63
C ARG A 172 6.44 16.24 2.22
N VAL A 173 7.63 15.83 1.79
CA VAL A 173 8.92 16.33 2.28
C VAL A 173 9.78 16.96 1.17
N ARG A 174 9.27 16.99 -0.07
CA ARG A 174 9.99 17.46 -1.26
C ARG A 174 10.67 18.83 -1.08
N ASP A 175 10.02 19.75 -0.38
CA ASP A 175 10.51 21.13 -0.24
C ASP A 175 11.64 21.25 0.80
N LEU A 176 11.98 20.17 1.49
CA LEU A 176 13.15 20.09 2.36
C LEU A 176 14.46 19.86 1.57
N GLY A 177 14.40 19.57 0.27
CA GLY A 177 15.57 19.15 -0.49
C GLY A 177 16.02 17.72 -0.16
N LEU A 178 15.21 16.95 0.57
CA LEU A 178 15.44 15.56 0.92
C LEU A 178 14.41 14.66 0.22
N SER A 179 14.82 13.43 -0.12
CA SER A 179 13.88 12.39 -0.54
C SER A 179 13.10 11.84 0.66
N GLY A 180 11.91 11.29 0.43
CA GLY A 180 11.18 10.59 1.48
C GLY A 180 11.97 9.43 2.09
N PHE A 181 12.79 8.73 1.29
CA PHE A 181 13.68 7.68 1.77
C PHE A 181 14.71 8.21 2.78
N GLN A 182 15.33 9.35 2.50
CA GLN A 182 16.28 10.00 3.41
C GLN A 182 15.59 10.46 4.70
N VAL A 183 14.42 11.09 4.60
CA VAL A 183 13.67 11.52 5.79
C VAL A 183 13.24 10.32 6.63
N SER A 184 12.75 9.24 6.01
CA SER A 184 12.41 7.99 6.70
C SER A 184 13.62 7.38 7.41
N GLN A 185 14.80 7.39 6.78
CA GLN A 185 16.03 6.90 7.39
C GLN A 185 16.40 7.74 8.62
N LYS A 186 16.37 9.08 8.50
CA LYS A 186 16.63 9.99 9.63
C LYS A 186 15.66 9.80 10.78
N LEU A 187 14.36 9.70 10.49
CA LEU A 187 13.33 9.40 11.49
C LEU A 187 13.69 8.12 12.25
N ASN A 188 14.09 7.05 11.56
CA ASN A 188 14.44 5.79 12.19
C ASN A 188 15.75 5.88 13.01
N THR A 189 16.85 6.33 12.40
CA THR A 189 18.19 6.20 13.00
C THR A 189 18.53 7.29 14.01
N GLU A 190 18.05 8.51 13.79
CA GLU A 190 18.35 9.67 14.65
C GLU A 190 17.25 9.90 15.68
N TYR A 191 16.00 9.61 15.32
CA TYR A 191 14.82 9.92 16.14
C TYR A 191 14.06 8.71 16.67
N LEU A 192 14.43 7.47 16.30
CA LEU A 192 13.75 6.22 16.66
C LEU A 192 12.24 6.23 16.35
N VAL A 193 11.87 6.85 15.23
CA VAL A 193 10.52 6.87 14.67
C VAL A 193 10.51 6.02 13.40
N GLN A 194 9.76 4.92 13.42
CA GLN A 194 9.61 4.08 12.24
C GLN A 194 8.47 4.59 11.37
N ALA A 195 8.79 5.03 10.15
CA ALA A 195 7.77 5.24 9.13
C ALA A 195 7.30 3.90 8.56
N GLU A 196 6.03 3.85 8.12
CA GLU A 196 5.49 2.66 7.44
C GLU A 196 6.12 2.49 6.06
N MET A 197 6.18 3.57 5.29
CA MET A 197 6.75 3.59 3.95
C MET A 197 7.28 4.98 3.62
N ALA A 198 8.11 5.03 2.60
CA ALA A 198 8.53 6.26 1.95
C ALA A 198 8.53 6.08 0.44
N ASP A 199 8.38 7.20 -0.25
CA ASP A 199 8.59 7.31 -1.70
C ASP A 199 9.52 8.52 -1.95
N PRO A 200 9.84 8.86 -3.22
CA PRO A 200 10.73 9.98 -3.52
C PRO A 200 10.34 11.31 -2.84
N PHE A 201 9.06 11.55 -2.57
CA PHE A 201 8.55 12.83 -2.07
C PHE A 201 7.75 12.76 -0.78
N HIS A 202 7.39 11.56 -0.31
CA HIS A 202 6.54 11.39 0.85
C HIS A 202 7.12 10.39 1.85
N VAL A 203 6.76 10.61 3.10
CA VAL A 203 6.84 9.61 4.18
C VAL A 203 5.41 9.35 4.64
N LEU A 204 5.07 8.08 4.85
CA LEU A 204 3.80 7.66 5.40
C LEU A 204 3.99 7.16 6.84
N VAL A 205 3.17 7.68 7.75
CA VAL A 205 3.06 7.14 9.12
C VAL A 205 1.62 6.69 9.35
N ILE A 206 1.44 5.48 9.88
CA ILE A 206 0.13 4.95 10.28
C ILE A 206 -0.05 5.20 11.77
N ILE A 207 -1.16 5.84 12.14
CA ILE A 207 -1.59 6.01 13.52
C ILE A 207 -2.57 4.89 13.86
N SER A 208 -2.19 4.02 14.77
CA SER A 208 -2.94 2.87 15.23
C SER A 208 -3.75 3.17 16.50
N ILE A 209 -4.53 2.19 16.93
CA ILE A 209 -5.23 2.19 18.23
C ILE A 209 -4.27 2.04 19.43
N GLY A 210 -2.98 1.76 19.19
CA GLY A 210 -1.95 1.61 20.22
C GLY A 210 -1.15 2.89 20.49
N ASP A 211 -1.22 3.88 19.60
CA ASP A 211 -0.40 5.09 19.67
C ASP A 211 -0.89 6.08 20.73
N ARG A 212 0.06 6.80 21.32
CA ARG A 212 -0.14 7.77 22.38
C ARG A 212 0.24 9.16 21.91
N LYS A 213 -0.19 10.18 22.66
CA LYS A 213 0.18 11.57 22.36
C LYS A 213 1.70 11.77 22.30
N GLN A 214 2.45 11.12 23.20
CA GLN A 214 3.91 11.24 23.25
C GLN A 214 4.59 10.72 21.98
N ASP A 215 4.04 9.68 21.35
CA ASP A 215 4.60 9.10 20.12
C ASP A 215 4.50 10.11 18.96
N LEU A 216 3.38 10.82 18.89
CA LEU A 216 3.12 11.82 17.86
C LEU A 216 3.83 13.15 18.17
N ASP A 217 3.96 13.52 19.44
CA ASP A 217 4.81 14.64 19.84
C ASP A 217 6.25 14.40 19.36
N ARG A 218 6.77 13.18 19.55
CA ARG A 218 8.10 12.78 19.06
C ARG A 218 8.21 12.85 17.53
N LEU A 219 7.20 12.38 16.81
CA LEU A 219 7.15 12.47 15.34
C LEU A 219 7.21 13.94 14.87
N VAL A 220 6.35 14.80 15.44
CA VAL A 220 6.27 16.22 15.07
C VAL A 220 7.58 16.94 15.39
N ASP A 221 8.16 16.70 16.57
CA ASP A 221 9.43 17.31 16.97
C ASP A 221 10.60 16.85 16.09
N ALA A 222 10.62 15.57 15.70
CA ALA A 222 11.62 15.03 14.78
C ALA A 222 11.53 15.69 13.39
N LEU A 223 10.32 15.77 12.81
CA LEU A 223 10.10 16.42 11.53
C LEU A 223 10.47 17.90 11.55
N LYS A 224 10.18 18.59 12.66
CA LYS A 224 10.55 19.99 12.85
C LYS A 224 12.07 20.18 12.83
N ARG A 225 12.82 19.35 13.57
CA ARG A 225 14.29 19.39 13.56
C ARG A 225 14.88 19.09 12.19
N ILE A 226 14.37 18.06 11.50
CA ILE A 226 14.80 17.73 10.14
C ILE A 226 14.57 18.91 9.19
N ALA A 227 13.43 19.60 9.29
CA ALA A 227 13.15 20.79 8.49
C ALA A 227 14.10 21.95 8.82
N GLU A 228 14.35 22.23 10.11
CA GLU A 228 15.29 23.27 10.56
C GLU A 228 16.71 23.02 10.05
N ASP A 229 17.22 21.79 10.17
CA ASP A 229 18.56 21.41 9.69
C ASP A 229 18.69 21.56 8.16
N SER A 230 17.61 21.22 7.44
CA SER A 230 17.57 21.30 5.97
C SER A 230 17.56 22.75 5.48
N THR A 231 16.93 23.68 6.19
CA THR A 231 16.98 25.11 5.83
C THR A 231 18.37 25.74 5.98
N GLN A 232 19.20 25.18 6.87
CA GLN A 232 20.58 25.65 7.08
C GLN A 232 21.55 25.09 6.03
N HIS A 233 21.19 23.98 5.38
CA HIS A 233 21.99 23.27 4.40
C HIS A 233 21.27 23.33 3.05
N THR A 234 21.21 24.52 2.44
CA THR A 234 20.73 24.65 1.06
C THR A 234 21.67 23.88 0.14
N SER A 235 21.33 22.64 -0.18
CA SER A 235 21.98 21.90 -1.25
C SER A 235 21.60 22.55 -2.58
N ASP A 236 22.59 22.96 -3.38
CA ASP A 236 22.44 23.52 -4.73
C ASP A 236 21.82 22.54 -5.76
N HIS A 237 21.41 21.35 -5.32
CA HIS A 237 20.81 20.32 -6.15
C HIS A 237 19.34 20.10 -5.77
N PRO A 238 18.38 20.70 -6.50
CA PRO A 238 16.98 20.35 -6.32
C PRO A 238 16.83 18.85 -6.59
N VAL A 239 16.12 18.16 -5.70
CA VAL A 239 15.72 16.76 -5.90
C VAL A 239 15.04 16.63 -7.26
N THR A 240 15.71 16.02 -8.23
CA THR A 240 15.27 15.93 -9.62
C THR A 240 14.08 14.99 -9.71
N ASN A 241 12.91 15.46 -10.15
CA ASN A 241 11.73 14.60 -10.17
C ASN A 241 12.00 13.29 -10.96
N PRO A 242 11.85 12.10 -10.36
CA PRO A 242 12.12 10.83 -11.05
C PRO A 242 11.16 10.57 -12.22
N GLY A 243 10.13 11.41 -12.36
CA GLY A 243 9.10 11.31 -13.37
C GLY A 243 7.94 10.46 -12.88
N LEU A 244 6.90 10.36 -13.71
CA LEU A 244 5.84 9.37 -13.48
C LEU A 244 6.37 7.98 -13.81
N PRO A 245 5.85 6.92 -13.15
CA PRO A 245 6.14 5.56 -13.57
C PRO A 245 5.76 5.41 -15.06
N PRO A 246 6.60 4.72 -15.85
CA PRO A 246 6.33 4.53 -17.27
C PRO A 246 5.09 3.67 -17.47
N VAL A 247 4.50 3.78 -18.65
CA VAL A 247 3.44 2.85 -19.06
C VAL A 247 4.05 1.45 -19.12
N PRO A 248 3.46 0.44 -18.47
CA PRO A 248 3.97 -0.93 -18.53
C PRO A 248 4.12 -1.40 -19.98
N GLY A 249 5.13 -2.22 -20.23
CA GLY A 249 5.31 -2.87 -21.52
C GLY A 249 4.10 -3.71 -21.90
N HIS A 250 3.89 -3.91 -23.20
CA HIS A 250 2.81 -4.79 -23.64
C HIS A 250 3.07 -6.22 -23.16
N ARG A 251 2.00 -6.90 -22.77
CA ARG A 251 2.06 -8.29 -22.31
C ARG A 251 2.15 -9.24 -23.52
N VAL A 252 3.22 -10.02 -23.59
CA VAL A 252 3.47 -11.01 -24.65
C VAL A 252 3.08 -12.42 -24.19
N LEU A 253 3.26 -12.72 -22.91
CA LEU A 253 2.86 -13.99 -22.29
C LEU A 253 1.99 -13.73 -21.07
N ILE A 254 1.12 -14.68 -20.69
CA ILE A 254 0.48 -14.58 -19.38
C ILE A 254 1.52 -14.83 -18.27
N PRO A 255 1.38 -14.24 -17.07
CA PRO A 255 2.41 -14.32 -16.04
C PRO A 255 2.84 -15.74 -15.66
N ARG A 256 1.89 -16.69 -15.64
CA ARG A 256 2.18 -18.10 -15.37
C ARG A 256 3.10 -18.72 -16.43
N GLU A 257 2.89 -18.44 -17.70
CA GLU A 257 3.71 -18.99 -18.79
C GLU A 257 5.11 -18.41 -18.75
N ALA A 258 5.23 -17.10 -18.56
CA ALA A 258 6.53 -16.45 -18.45
C ALA A 258 7.33 -16.92 -17.23
N PHE A 259 6.68 -17.10 -16.09
CA PHE A 259 7.32 -17.60 -14.86
C PHE A 259 7.83 -19.04 -14.99
N LEU A 260 7.10 -19.90 -15.73
CA LEU A 260 7.46 -21.31 -15.92
C LEU A 260 8.38 -21.55 -17.13
N ALA A 261 8.62 -20.53 -17.95
CA ALA A 261 9.47 -20.66 -19.13
C ALA A 261 10.95 -20.74 -18.75
N ASP A 262 11.75 -21.31 -19.66
CA ASP A 262 13.20 -21.24 -19.55
C ASP A 262 13.65 -19.78 -19.57
N HIS A 263 14.46 -19.41 -18.59
CA HIS A 263 14.96 -18.05 -18.43
C HIS A 263 16.48 -17.98 -18.50
N ARG A 264 16.99 -16.76 -18.67
CA ARG A 264 18.40 -16.42 -18.56
C ARG A 264 18.55 -15.05 -17.88
N PRO A 265 19.59 -14.87 -17.04
CA PRO A 265 19.94 -13.55 -16.55
C PRO A 265 20.51 -12.71 -17.71
N LEU A 266 20.12 -11.44 -17.78
CA LEU A 266 20.73 -10.41 -18.62
C LEU A 266 21.00 -9.19 -17.77
N SER A 267 21.95 -8.35 -18.19
CA SER A 267 22.09 -7.03 -17.57
C SER A 267 20.82 -6.21 -17.77
N LEU A 268 20.48 -5.37 -16.81
CA LEU A 268 19.27 -4.55 -16.86
C LEU A 268 19.22 -3.74 -18.17
N ARG A 269 20.35 -3.20 -18.63
CA ARG A 269 20.43 -2.45 -19.90
C ARG A 269 20.23 -3.32 -21.14
N GLU A 270 20.78 -4.54 -21.17
CA GLU A 270 20.62 -5.47 -22.30
C GLU A 270 19.23 -6.14 -22.34
N SER A 271 18.48 -6.05 -21.24
CA SER A 271 17.13 -6.62 -21.13
C SER A 271 16.06 -5.82 -21.89
N ALA A 272 16.40 -4.62 -22.40
CA ALA A 272 15.48 -3.80 -23.19
C ALA A 272 14.91 -4.58 -24.39
N GLY A 273 13.58 -4.57 -24.51
CA GLY A 273 12.84 -5.30 -25.54
C GLY A 273 12.72 -6.82 -25.29
N LYS A 274 13.20 -7.34 -24.16
CA LYS A 274 13.05 -8.75 -23.77
C LYS A 274 11.82 -8.95 -22.89
N THR A 275 11.33 -10.19 -22.84
CA THR A 275 10.21 -10.57 -21.99
C THR A 275 10.69 -10.81 -20.56
N CYS A 276 10.10 -10.10 -19.60
CA CYS A 276 10.40 -10.26 -18.18
C CYS A 276 9.98 -11.66 -17.69
N ALA A 277 10.81 -12.30 -16.86
CA ALA A 277 10.49 -13.59 -16.24
C ALA A 277 10.25 -13.49 -14.72
N GLU A 278 10.42 -12.30 -14.12
CA GLU A 278 10.34 -12.07 -12.68
C GLU A 278 9.42 -10.89 -12.35
N VAL A 279 9.02 -10.78 -11.09
CA VAL A 279 8.31 -9.59 -10.60
C VAL A 279 9.37 -8.62 -10.09
N VAL A 280 9.48 -7.44 -10.71
CA VAL A 280 10.38 -6.38 -10.23
C VAL A 280 9.56 -5.32 -9.52
N THR A 281 9.93 -5.03 -8.29
CA THR A 281 9.13 -4.20 -7.37
C THR A 281 10.00 -3.13 -6.74
N ILE A 282 9.49 -1.90 -6.62
CA ILE A 282 10.15 -0.87 -5.83
C ILE A 282 9.62 -0.95 -4.40
N TYR A 283 10.52 -1.03 -3.42
CA TYR A 283 10.16 -1.07 -2.01
C TYR A 283 10.81 0.07 -1.21
N PRO A 284 10.04 0.76 -0.35
CA PRO A 284 8.56 0.82 -0.30
C PRO A 284 7.95 1.57 -1.51
N PRO A 285 6.65 1.43 -1.86
CA PRO A 285 5.58 0.67 -1.19
C PRO A 285 5.43 -0.81 -1.60
N GLY A 286 6.24 -1.32 -2.51
CA GLY A 286 6.08 -2.69 -3.00
C GLY A 286 5.14 -2.82 -4.21
N ILE A 287 5.01 -1.78 -5.05
CA ILE A 287 4.24 -1.86 -6.31
C ILE A 287 5.14 -2.39 -7.42
N ALA A 288 4.67 -3.42 -8.13
CA ALA A 288 5.39 -4.02 -9.24
C ALA A 288 5.54 -3.01 -10.40
N LEU A 289 6.77 -2.86 -10.87
CA LEU A 289 7.09 -2.16 -12.12
C LEU A 289 7.10 -3.10 -13.32
N LEU A 290 7.49 -4.35 -13.09
CA LEU A 290 7.50 -5.40 -14.10
C LEU A 290 6.83 -6.63 -13.52
N VAL A 291 5.98 -7.24 -14.34
CA VAL A 291 5.35 -8.54 -14.07
C VAL A 291 5.83 -9.53 -15.13
N PRO A 292 6.01 -10.83 -14.81
CA PRO A 292 6.38 -11.83 -15.79
C PRO A 292 5.46 -11.79 -17.02
N GLY A 293 6.06 -11.83 -18.21
CA GLY A 293 5.36 -11.81 -19.49
C GLY A 293 5.21 -10.43 -20.13
N GLU A 294 5.54 -9.36 -19.41
CA GLU A 294 5.63 -8.00 -19.96
C GLU A 294 6.98 -7.77 -20.66
N VAL A 295 6.98 -6.95 -21.71
CA VAL A 295 8.22 -6.48 -22.35
C VAL A 295 8.89 -5.43 -21.49
N ILE A 296 10.18 -5.63 -21.21
CA ILE A 296 10.99 -4.66 -20.48
C ILE A 296 11.32 -3.51 -21.41
N THR A 297 10.82 -2.30 -21.12
CA THR A 297 11.08 -1.11 -21.94
C THR A 297 12.30 -0.34 -21.45
N SER A 298 12.92 0.44 -22.33
CA SER A 298 14.04 1.33 -21.97
C SER A 298 13.62 2.35 -20.92
N GLU A 299 12.39 2.86 -21.00
CA GLU A 299 11.83 3.81 -20.04
C GLU A 299 11.68 3.18 -18.65
N THR A 300 11.32 1.89 -18.59
CA THR A 300 11.24 1.15 -17.31
C THR A 300 12.61 0.97 -16.69
N ILE A 301 13.61 0.61 -17.50
CA ILE A 301 15.01 0.50 -17.05
C ILE A 301 15.52 1.83 -16.50
N GLU A 302 15.32 2.92 -17.25
CA GLU A 302 15.73 4.25 -16.81
C GLU A 302 15.03 4.69 -15.52
N TYR A 303 13.74 4.35 -15.37
CA TYR A 303 12.99 4.67 -14.16
C TYR A 303 13.51 3.89 -12.94
N ILE A 304 13.83 2.60 -13.09
CA ILE A 304 14.47 1.78 -12.04
C ILE A 304 15.81 2.38 -11.62
N CYS A 305 16.65 2.77 -12.59
CA CYS A 305 17.94 3.42 -12.29
C CYS A 305 17.74 4.73 -11.51
N ARG A 306 16.83 5.61 -11.97
CA ARG A 306 16.54 6.87 -11.27
C ARG A 306 16.07 6.65 -9.84
N LEU A 307 15.22 5.66 -9.59
CA LEU A 307 14.74 5.37 -8.24
C LEU A 307 15.83 4.79 -7.32
N THR A 308 16.76 4.02 -7.89
CA THR A 308 17.93 3.54 -7.15
C THR A 308 18.80 4.71 -6.69
N ASP A 309 19.00 5.72 -7.54
CA ASP A 309 19.72 6.96 -7.18
C ASP A 309 19.02 7.74 -6.05
N PHE A 310 17.71 7.56 -5.90
CA PHE A 310 16.88 8.17 -4.85
C PHE A 310 16.94 7.42 -3.51
N GLY A 311 17.58 6.25 -3.46
CA GLY A 311 17.66 5.40 -2.27
C GLY A 311 16.54 4.38 -2.15
N ALA A 312 15.78 4.12 -3.23
CA ALA A 312 14.79 3.06 -3.23
C ALA A 312 15.45 1.67 -3.24
N THR A 313 14.84 0.71 -2.55
CA THR A 313 15.23 -0.71 -2.67
C THR A 313 14.47 -1.32 -3.83
N ILE A 314 15.14 -2.10 -4.68
CA ILE A 314 14.51 -2.81 -5.78
C ILE A 314 14.53 -4.30 -5.44
N ASP A 315 13.36 -4.92 -5.42
CA ASP A 315 13.18 -6.36 -5.23
C ASP A 315 12.91 -7.04 -6.58
N GLY A 316 13.37 -8.28 -6.73
CA GLY A 316 13.29 -9.04 -7.98
C GLY A 316 14.46 -8.81 -8.96
N LEU A 317 15.46 -8.03 -8.57
CA LEU A 317 16.78 -7.98 -9.25
C LEU A 317 17.83 -8.74 -8.42
N ASP A 318 19.01 -8.96 -8.97
CA ASP A 318 20.13 -9.58 -8.23
C ASP A 318 20.74 -8.68 -7.15
N GLU A 319 21.69 -9.24 -6.38
CA GLU A 319 22.49 -8.48 -5.41
C GLU A 319 23.30 -7.38 -6.13
N GLY A 320 22.75 -6.16 -6.16
CA GLY A 320 23.36 -5.01 -6.82
C GLY A 320 22.50 -4.34 -7.91
N ASN A 321 21.24 -4.79 -8.13
CA ASN A 321 20.33 -4.23 -9.13
C ASN A 321 20.88 -4.26 -10.57
N ALA A 322 21.74 -5.24 -10.89
CA ALA A 322 22.49 -5.31 -12.13
C ALA A 322 21.87 -6.27 -13.16
N LEU A 323 21.31 -7.39 -12.69
CA LEU A 323 20.77 -8.46 -13.52
C LEU A 323 19.26 -8.63 -13.30
N ILE A 324 18.59 -9.00 -14.39
CA ILE A 324 17.17 -9.38 -14.41
C ILE A 324 17.00 -10.67 -15.21
N ARG A 325 16.11 -11.57 -14.79
CA ARG A 325 15.80 -12.76 -15.61
C ARG A 325 14.81 -12.42 -16.70
N THR A 326 15.13 -12.91 -17.90
CA THR A 326 14.30 -12.78 -19.10
C THR A 326 13.98 -14.15 -19.66
N VAL A 327 12.80 -14.28 -20.27
CA VAL A 327 12.43 -15.50 -21.02
C VAL A 327 13.40 -15.67 -22.19
N ARG A 328 13.85 -16.92 -22.43
CA ARG A 328 14.83 -17.24 -23.47
C ARG A 328 14.34 -16.98 -24.89
#